data_AF-A0A2T5BHE9-F1
#
_entry.id   AF-A0A2T5BHE9-F1
#
_cell.length_a   1.000
_cell.length_b   1.000
_cell.length_c   1.000
_cell.angle_alpha   90.00
_cell.angle_beta   90.00
_cell.angle_gamma   90.00
#
_symmetry.space_group_name_H-M   'P 1'
#
loop_
_entity.id
_entity.type
_entity.pdbx_description
1 polymer ?
#
loop_
_entity_poly.entity_id
_entity_poly.type
_entity_poly.pdbx_seq_one_letter_code
_entity_poly.pdbx_strand_id
1 'polypeptide(L)' 'MAQMIFLLIVAAIVWLGYRKFVADAQRLARKRREAEMERQTGATGTLVKDPETGEYRLRRDDE' A
#
# COMPACT_ATOMS: atom_id res chain seq x y z
N MET A 1 2.10 -26.19 -31.43
CA MET A 1 1.03 -26.33 -30.40
C MET A 1 1.50 -25.94 -29.00
N ALA A 2 2.56 -26.56 -28.44
CA ALA A 2 3.02 -26.24 -27.07
C ALA A 2 3.53 -24.80 -26.85
N GLN A 3 4.15 -24.16 -27.86
CA GLN A 3 4.64 -22.77 -27.74
C GLN A 3 3.53 -21.75 -27.48
N MET A 4 2.34 -21.93 -28.04
CA MET A 4 1.20 -21.05 -27.82
C MET A 4 0.72 -21.12 -26.37
N ILE A 5 0.67 -22.32 -25.81
CA ILE A 5 0.29 -22.56 -24.41
C ILE A 5 1.34 -21.94 -23.47
N PHE A 6 2.62 -22.12 -23.77
CA PHE A 6 3.70 -21.49 -23.01
C PHE A 6 3.58 -19.96 -23.01
N LEU A 7 3.36 -19.33 -24.17
CA LEU A 7 3.18 -17.89 -24.28
C LEU A 7 1.94 -17.40 -23.51
N LEU A 8 0.83 -18.14 -23.54
CA LEU A 8 -0.36 -17.80 -22.76
C LEU A 8 -0.09 -17.84 -21.25
N ILE A 9 0.66 -18.84 -20.77
CA ILE A 9 1.04 -18.94 -19.36
C ILE A 9 1.93 -17.76 -18.97
N VAL A 10 2.93 -17.43 -19.78
CA VAL A 10 3.81 -16.28 -19.53
C VAL A 10 3.01 -14.98 -19.51
N ALA A 11 2.12 -14.76 -20.48
CA ALA A 11 1.25 -13.59 -20.52
C ALA A 11 0.35 -13.49 -19.28
N ALA A 12 -0.22 -14.62 -18.83
CA ALA A 12 -1.04 -14.66 -17.61
C ALA A 12 -0.22 -14.31 -16.35
N ILE A 13 1.01 -14.82 -16.22
CA ILE A 13 1.90 -14.50 -15.09
C ILE A 13 2.23 -13.01 -15.09
N VAL A 14 2.60 -12.44 -16.24
CA VAL A 14 2.92 -11.01 -16.37
C VAL A 14 1.70 -10.16 -16.01
N TRP A 15 0.52 -10.52 -16.50
CA TRP A 15 -0.73 -9.82 -16.19
C TRP A 15 -1.03 -9.84 -14.68
N LEU A 16 -0.95 -11.01 -14.05
CA LEU A 16 -1.23 -11.16 -12.63
C LEU A 16 -0.21 -10.40 -11.76
N GLY A 17 1.07 -10.47 -12.13
CA GLY A 17 2.14 -9.71 -11.48
C GLY A 17 1.92 -8.21 -11.58
N TYR A 18 1.60 -7.71 -12.77
CA TYR A 18 1.30 -6.29 -13.00
C TYR A 18 0.09 -5.83 -12.18
N ARG A 19 -1.00 -6.59 -12.17
CA ARG A 19 -2.20 -6.25 -11.39
C ARG A 19 -1.91 -6.15 -9.89
N LYS A 20 -1.14 -7.11 -9.34
CA LYS A 20 -0.73 -7.08 -7.93
C LYS A 20 0.14 -5.86 -7.64
N PHE A 21 1.12 -5.60 -8.50
CA PHE A 21 2.02 -4.46 -8.35
C PHE A 21 1.28 -3.12 -8.36
N VAL A 22 0.33 -2.93 -9.29
CA VAL A 22 -0.51 -1.73 -9.33
C VAL A 22 -1.38 -1.60 -8.08
N ALA A 23 -1.98 -2.69 -7.59
CA ALA A 23 -2.78 -2.66 -6.37
C ALA A 23 -1.95 -2.27 -5.15
N ASP A 24 -0.73 -2.78 -5.03
CA ASP A 24 0.19 -2.47 -3.95
C ASP A 24 0.71 -1.02 -4.06
N ALA A 25 1.00 -0.54 -5.28
CA ALA A 25 1.35 0.87 -5.53
C ALA A 25 0.20 1.81 -5.13
N GLN A 26 -1.05 1.46 -5.42
CA GLN A 26 -2.21 2.24 -4.99
C GLN A 26 -2.38 2.24 -3.46
N ARG A 27 -2.09 1.12 -2.78
CA ARG A 27 -2.09 1.06 -1.30
C ARG A 27 -1.00 1.96 -0.71
N LEU A 28 0.20 1.92 -1.28
CA LEU A 28 1.31 2.77 -0.85
C LEU A 28 1.02 4.25 -1.12
N ALA A 29 0.45 4.58 -2.28
CA ALA A 29 0.06 5.94 -2.61
C ALA A 29 -1.04 6.48 -1.67
N ARG A 30 -2.02 5.65 -1.28
CA ARG A 30 -3.02 6.01 -0.26
C ARG A 30 -2.37 6.28 1.10
N LYS A 31 -1.49 5.39 1.56
CA LYS A 31 -0.75 5.57 2.82
C LYS A 31 0.14 6.82 2.80
N ARG A 32 0.79 7.11 1.66
CA ARG A 32 1.61 8.31 1.45
C ARG A 32 0.77 9.59 1.48
N ARG A 33 -0.42 9.60 0.87
CA ARG A 33 -1.28 10.78 0.81
C ARG A 33 -1.81 11.19 2.18
N GLU A 34 -2.11 10.22 3.05
CA GLU A 34 -2.43 10.48 4.45
C GLU A 34 -1.23 11.07 5.20
N ALA A 35 -0.04 10.45 5.06
CA ALA A 35 1.19 10.98 5.67
C ALA A 35 1.62 12.36 5.15
N GLU A 36 1.28 12.71 3.91
CA GLU A 36 1.60 14.02 3.31
C GLU A 36 0.68 15.13 3.81
N MET A 37 -0.59 14.84 4.08
CA MET A 37 -1.48 15.81 4.77
C MET A 37 -1.03 16.08 6.20
N GLU A 38 -0.49 15.06 6.89
CA GLU A 38 0.10 15.20 8.22
C GLU A 38 1.34 16.12 8.20
N ARG A 39 2.18 16.02 7.16
CA ARG A 39 3.35 16.89 6.98
C ARG A 39 3.00 18.33 6.61
N GLN A 40 1.99 18.55 5.77
CA GLN A 40 1.58 19.90 5.34
C GLN A 40 0.95 20.71 6.48
N THR A 41 0.34 20.05 7.46
CA THR A 41 -0.31 20.71 8.61
C THR A 41 0.64 20.97 9.78
N GLY A 42 1.91 20.54 9.70
CA GLY A 42 2.90 20.74 10.76
C GLY A 42 2.60 19.96 12.05
N ALA A 43 1.66 19.01 11.99
CA ALA A 43 1.33 18.14 13.12
C ALA A 43 2.36 17.01 13.17
N THR A 44 3.21 17.00 14.21
CA THR A 44 4.10 15.88 14.51
C THR A 44 3.26 14.66 14.93
N GLY A 45 2.79 13.90 13.94
CA GLY A 45 2.05 12.65 14.10
C GLY A 45 0.54 12.83 14.29
N THR A 46 -0.25 12.11 13.48
CA THR A 46 -1.67 11.92 13.79
C THR A 46 -1.80 10.99 15.00
N LEU A 47 -2.49 11.47 16.01
CA LEU A 47 -2.94 10.66 17.14
C LEU A 47 -3.92 9.60 16.63
N VAL A 48 -3.46 8.35 16.56
CA VAL A 48 -4.31 7.20 16.25
C VAL A 48 -4.84 6.67 17.56
N LYS A 49 -6.17 6.61 17.68
CA LYS A 49 -6.83 6.01 18.83
C LYS A 49 -6.59 4.51 18.82
N ASP A 50 -6.00 4.00 19.89
CA ASP A 50 -5.90 2.57 20.13
C ASP A 50 -7.31 2.01 20.35
N PRO A 51 -7.77 1.05 19.53
CA PRO A 51 -9.11 0.49 19.64
C PRO A 51 -9.31 -0.38 20.89
N GLU A 52 -8.24 -0.86 21.52
CA GLU A 52 -8.28 -1.71 22.71
C GLU A 52 -8.27 -0.89 24.00
N THR A 53 -7.44 0.16 24.07
CA THR A 53 -7.29 0.99 25.29
C THR A 53 -8.04 2.32 25.23
N GLY A 54 -8.45 2.75 24.03
CA GLY A 54 -9.09 4.05 23.82
C GLY A 54 -8.13 5.25 23.91
N GLU A 55 -6.84 5.00 24.15
CA GLU A 55 -5.81 6.02 24.26
C GLU A 55 -5.29 6.45 22.89
N TYR A 56 -4.99 7.73 22.74
CA TYR A 56 -4.39 8.26 21.52
C TYR A 56 -2.88 8.05 21.54
N ARG A 57 -2.35 7.27 20.58
CA ARG A 57 -0.90 7.06 20.41
C ARG A 57 -0.43 7.70 19.11
N LEU A 58 0.76 8.27 19.15
CA LEU A 58 1.45 8.75 17.94
C LEU A 58 1.69 7.57 17.01
N ARG A 59 1.29 7.70 15.74
CA ARG A 59 1.69 6.74 14.71
C ARG A 59 3.22 6.84 14.53
N ARG A 60 3.97 6.01 15.27
CA ARG A 60 5.41 5.83 15.02
C ARG A 60 5.55 5.05 13.71
N ASP A 61 6.17 5.69 12.73
CA ASP A 61 6.70 5.04 11.53
C ASP A 61 7.99 4.25 11.89
N ASP A 62 7.93 3.40 12.92
CA ASP A 62 9.03 2.52 13.29
C ASP A 62 8.67 1.09 12.83
N GLU A 63 9.23 0.73 11.67
CA GLU A 63 9.26 -0.57 10.94
C GLU A 63 8.19 -0.85 9.86
#